data_AF-A0AAQ4DF44-F1
#
_entry.id   AF-A0AAQ4DF44-F1
#
_cell.length_a   1.000
_cell.length_b   1.000
_cell.length_c   1.000
_cell.angle_alpha   90.00
_cell.angle_beta   90.00
_cell.angle_gamma   90.00
#
_symmetry.space_group_name_H-M   'P 1'
#
loop_
_entity.id
_entity.type
_entity.pdbx_description
1 polymer ?
#
loop_
_entity_poly.entity_id
_entity_poly.type
_entity_poly.pdbx_seq_one_letter_code
_entity_poly.pdbx_strand_id
1 'polypeptide(L)'
;MTAFKALALFSCAVLVASDQAEHSHECEERSVRLCYDSYHHYLLAPRAEENPVKSDQDIEKQCREIKNKSSCHQRLARCPEEVRTNFTRQERGYEAIRDLFCDLKTARDYYTSLSCRDGAKLVPCHEKHKEDFASEYATNIGCGLAKAALACYESSFSSNCPLSLQSAKSAHSRSENALLQLYGCDGSAGSYLAPGQLLLTAAALVLLRWTSA
;
A
#
# COMPACT_ATOMS: atom_id res chain seq x y z
N MET A 1 31.66 15.06 42.71
CA MET A 1 31.96 14.99 41.26
C MET A 1 31.03 14.04 40.49
N THR A 2 29.86 13.69 41.01
CA THR A 2 28.92 12.72 40.41
C THR A 2 27.68 13.37 39.80
N ALA A 3 27.24 14.53 40.31
CA ALA A 3 26.05 15.24 39.81
C ALA A 3 26.23 15.86 38.41
N PHE A 4 27.43 16.36 38.08
CA PHE A 4 27.71 16.98 36.77
C PHE A 4 27.73 15.97 35.60
N LYS A 5 28.11 14.71 35.87
CA LYS A 5 28.09 13.65 34.85
C LYS A 5 26.66 13.17 34.57
N ALA A 6 25.79 13.18 35.58
CA ALA A 6 24.38 12.83 35.42
C ALA A 6 23.62 13.89 34.60
N LEU A 7 23.92 15.18 34.79
CA LEU A 7 23.32 16.26 33.99
C LEU A 7 23.72 16.19 32.51
N ALA A 8 24.98 15.91 32.21
CA ALA A 8 25.45 15.80 30.82
C ALA A 8 24.80 14.62 30.07
N LEU A 9 24.57 13.49 30.75
CA LEU A 9 23.85 12.33 30.19
C LEU A 9 22.35 12.63 29.99
N PHE A 10 21.74 13.40 30.90
CA PHE A 10 20.34 13.83 30.77
C PHE A 10 20.15 14.79 29.59
N SER A 11 21.08 15.74 29.39
CA SER A 11 21.01 16.67 28.25
C SER A 11 21.17 15.97 26.90
N CYS A 12 22.04 14.96 26.80
CA CYS A 12 22.15 14.14 25.59
C CYS A 12 20.89 13.29 25.36
N ALA A 13 20.30 12.71 26.41
CA ALA A 13 19.06 11.94 26.29
C ALA A 13 17.86 12.80 25.88
N VAL A 14 17.79 14.05 26.36
CA VAL A 14 16.75 15.02 25.97
C VAL A 14 16.97 15.48 24.53
N LEU A 15 18.21 15.73 24.08
CA LEU A 15 18.49 16.09 22.68
C LEU A 15 18.17 14.95 21.70
N VAL A 16 18.49 13.71 22.04
CA VAL A 16 18.12 12.52 21.24
C VAL A 16 16.61 12.30 21.24
N ALA A 17 15.92 12.52 22.37
CA ALA A 17 14.47 12.43 22.45
C ALA A 17 13.74 13.60 21.76
N SER A 18 14.37 14.77 21.66
CA SER A 18 13.84 15.94 20.97
C SER A 18 13.93 15.80 19.45
N ASP A 19 14.96 15.13 18.95
CA ASP A 19 15.09 14.79 17.51
C ASP A 19 14.10 13.68 17.08
N GLN A 20 13.61 12.89 18.04
CA GLN A 20 12.50 11.94 17.84
C GLN A 20 11.11 12.59 17.94
N ALA A 21 10.99 13.81 18.45
CA ALA A 21 9.69 14.42 18.77
C ALA A 21 9.05 15.23 17.63
N GLU A 22 9.72 15.38 16.49
CA GLU A 22 9.16 16.05 15.31
C GLU A 22 9.34 15.19 14.05
N HIS A 23 8.83 13.97 14.08
CA HIS A 23 8.47 13.33 12.82
C HIS A 23 7.35 14.18 12.21
N SER A 24 7.75 15.05 11.28
CA SER A 24 6.86 15.83 10.41
C SER A 24 5.63 15.00 10.09
N HIS A 25 4.42 15.57 10.20
CA HIS A 25 3.12 14.90 9.96
C HIS A 25 3.11 14.00 8.69
N GLU A 26 4.01 14.28 7.74
CA GLU A 26 4.28 13.52 6.52
C GLU A 26 4.76 12.06 6.76
N CYS A 27 5.38 11.78 7.90
CA CYS A 27 5.92 10.47 8.28
C CYS A 27 4.98 9.67 9.18
N GLU A 28 3.84 10.24 9.57
CA GLU A 28 2.79 9.50 10.27
C GLU A 28 2.21 8.42 9.36
N GLU A 29 1.94 7.25 9.94
CA GLU A 29 1.47 6.07 9.20
C GLU A 29 0.25 6.38 8.32
N ARG A 30 -0.70 7.17 8.83
CA ARG A 30 -1.88 7.61 8.09
C ARG A 30 -1.53 8.44 6.86
N SER A 31 -0.60 9.39 7.00
CA SER A 31 -0.14 10.24 5.89
C SER A 31 0.53 9.41 4.80
N VAL A 32 1.35 8.45 5.18
CA VAL A 32 2.01 7.55 4.23
C VAL A 32 0.99 6.62 3.54
N ARG A 33 0.03 6.05 4.27
CA ARG A 33 -1.04 5.23 3.67
C ARG A 33 -1.85 6.03 2.65
N LEU A 34 -2.30 7.24 3.00
CA LEU A 34 -3.03 8.13 2.07
C LEU A 34 -2.21 8.47 0.82
N CYS A 35 -0.90 8.58 0.99
CA CYS A 35 0.05 8.80 -0.10
C CYS A 35 -0.04 7.66 -1.14
N TYR A 36 0.00 6.41 -0.66
CA TYR A 36 -0.09 5.22 -1.51
C TYR A 36 -1.49 4.94 -2.03
N ASP A 37 -2.53 5.24 -1.25
CA ASP A 37 -3.93 5.11 -1.68
C ASP A 37 -4.18 5.91 -2.96
N SER A 38 -3.50 7.05 -3.13
CA SER A 38 -3.63 7.83 -4.35
C SER A 38 -3.23 7.10 -5.63
N TYR A 39 -2.62 5.91 -5.61
CA TYR A 39 -2.26 5.15 -6.80
C TYR A 39 -3.27 4.07 -7.21
N HIS A 40 -4.20 3.65 -6.34
CA HIS A 40 -5.16 2.61 -6.70
C HIS A 40 -6.07 3.02 -7.88
N HIS A 41 -6.35 4.31 -8.03
CA HIS A 41 -7.28 4.81 -9.07
C HIS A 41 -6.81 4.45 -10.48
N TYR A 42 -5.50 4.35 -10.73
CA TYR A 42 -4.96 3.96 -12.03
C TYR A 42 -5.40 2.55 -12.44
N LEU A 43 -5.59 1.64 -11.47
CA LEU A 43 -6.04 0.27 -11.70
C LEU A 43 -7.54 0.04 -11.46
N LEU A 44 -8.22 0.94 -10.74
CA LEU A 44 -9.63 0.81 -10.41
C LEU A 44 -10.55 1.58 -11.35
N ALA A 45 -10.19 2.82 -11.73
CA ALA A 45 -11.05 3.66 -12.57
C ALA A 45 -11.41 2.99 -13.91
N PRO A 46 -10.47 2.32 -14.63
CA PRO A 46 -10.81 1.65 -15.89
C PRO A 46 -11.84 0.53 -15.73
N ARG A 47 -11.99 -0.05 -14.53
CA ARG A 47 -12.93 -1.16 -14.29
C ARG A 47 -14.39 -0.74 -14.34
N ALA A 48 -14.66 0.55 -14.17
CA ALA A 48 -16.01 1.13 -14.23
C ALA A 48 -16.38 1.62 -15.64
N GLU A 49 -15.44 1.59 -16.59
CA GLU A 49 -15.67 2.04 -17.95
C GLU A 49 -16.36 0.95 -18.78
N GLU A 50 -17.27 1.35 -19.67
CA GLU A 50 -17.92 0.44 -20.62
C GLU A 50 -16.89 -0.17 -21.59
N ASN A 51 -15.89 0.62 -22.00
CA ASN A 51 -14.75 0.16 -22.76
C ASN A 51 -13.44 0.61 -22.09
N PRO A 52 -12.75 -0.28 -21.36
CA PRO A 52 -11.52 0.06 -20.65
C PRO A 52 -10.30 0.24 -21.57
N VAL A 53 -10.40 -0.10 -22.86
CA VAL A 53 -9.25 -0.05 -23.79
C VAL A 53 -8.79 1.39 -24.01
N LYS A 54 -7.49 1.63 -23.81
CA LYS A 54 -6.86 2.95 -23.96
C LYS A 54 -5.98 3.03 -25.19
N SER A 55 -5.87 4.23 -25.75
CA SER A 55 -4.90 4.51 -26.80
C SER A 55 -3.47 4.55 -26.25
N ASP A 56 -2.47 4.42 -27.11
CA ASP A 56 -1.05 4.53 -26.70
C ASP A 56 -0.75 5.88 -26.06
N GLN A 57 -1.33 6.96 -26.60
CA GLN A 57 -1.16 8.31 -26.08
C GLN A 57 -1.71 8.44 -24.64
N ASP A 58 -2.85 7.79 -24.36
CA ASP A 58 -3.42 7.74 -23.01
C ASP A 58 -2.53 6.95 -22.06
N ILE A 59 -1.99 5.80 -22.50
CA ILE A 59 -1.05 4.98 -21.72
C ILE A 59 0.21 5.79 -21.39
N GLU A 60 0.80 6.45 -22.38
CA GLU A 60 1.97 7.29 -22.18
C GLU A 60 1.70 8.46 -21.23
N LYS A 61 0.52 9.10 -21.35
CA LYS A 61 0.08 10.14 -20.43
C LYS A 61 -0.02 9.60 -19.01
N GLN A 62 -0.62 8.43 -18.83
CA GLN A 62 -0.76 7.78 -17.53
C GLN A 62 0.60 7.41 -16.92
N CYS A 63 1.55 6.89 -17.71
CA CYS A 63 2.93 6.68 -17.25
C CYS A 63 3.60 7.97 -16.76
N ARG A 64 3.44 9.09 -17.50
CA ARG A 64 3.98 10.40 -17.07
C ARG A 64 3.35 10.85 -15.75
N GLU A 65 2.04 10.70 -15.59
CA GLU A 65 1.33 11.09 -14.37
C GLU A 65 1.76 10.27 -13.14
N ILE A 66 1.92 8.95 -13.30
CA ILE A 66 2.39 8.07 -12.22
C ILE A 66 3.83 8.45 -11.79
N LYS A 67 4.70 8.79 -12.74
CA LYS A 67 6.06 9.28 -12.44
C LYS A 67 6.04 10.64 -11.75
N ASN A 68 5.14 11.55 -12.15
CA ASN A 68 5.06 12.89 -11.57
C ASN A 68 4.57 12.90 -10.11
N LYS A 69 3.72 11.95 -9.71
CA LYS A 69 3.28 11.79 -8.31
C LYS A 69 4.38 11.32 -7.35
N SER A 70 5.64 11.22 -7.82
CA SER A 70 6.84 10.95 -7.01
C SER A 70 7.01 11.85 -5.78
N SER A 71 6.30 12.97 -5.66
CA SER A 71 6.29 13.80 -4.44
C SER A 71 5.95 12.98 -3.19
N CYS A 72 5.11 11.95 -3.32
CA CYS A 72 4.86 10.98 -2.26
C CYS A 72 6.17 10.32 -1.77
N HIS A 73 6.91 9.71 -2.70
CA HIS A 73 8.18 9.03 -2.43
C HIS A 73 9.27 9.99 -1.96
N GLN A 74 9.30 11.22 -2.50
CA GLN A 74 10.22 12.25 -2.05
C GLN A 74 10.00 12.67 -0.60
N ARG A 75 8.75 12.64 -0.12
CA ARG A 75 8.42 12.88 1.30
C ARG A 75 8.83 11.69 2.16
N LEU A 76 8.51 10.47 1.74
CA LEU A 76 8.89 9.25 2.45
C LEU A 76 10.40 9.05 2.56
N ALA A 77 11.17 9.46 1.56
CA ALA A 77 12.64 9.41 1.60
C ALA A 77 13.24 10.22 2.76
N ARG A 78 12.51 11.20 3.30
CA ARG A 78 12.92 12.02 4.46
C ARG A 78 12.50 11.42 5.79
N CYS A 79 11.66 10.38 5.78
CA CYS A 79 11.20 9.73 7.00
C CYS A 79 12.28 8.81 7.59
N PRO A 80 12.21 8.54 8.91
CA PRO A 80 13.09 7.58 9.57
C PRO A 80 13.11 6.22 8.86
N GLU A 81 14.23 5.51 8.95
CA GLU A 81 14.37 4.18 8.35
C GLU A 81 13.30 3.18 8.80
N GLU A 82 12.91 3.25 10.07
CA GLU A 82 11.84 2.42 10.65
C GLU A 82 10.51 2.62 9.90
N VAL A 83 10.14 3.87 9.66
CA VAL A 83 8.93 4.22 8.89
C VAL A 83 9.07 3.72 7.46
N ARG A 84 10.18 4.03 6.78
CA ARG A 84 10.40 3.61 5.38
C ARG A 84 10.32 2.08 5.23
N THR A 85 10.91 1.35 6.17
CA THR A 85 10.91 -0.12 6.18
C THR A 85 9.49 -0.69 6.29
N ASN A 86 8.64 -0.08 7.14
CA ASN A 86 7.24 -0.49 7.31
C ASN A 86 6.39 -0.33 6.04
N PHE A 87 6.82 0.53 5.11
CA PHE A 87 6.11 0.80 3.85
C PHE A 87 6.77 0.20 2.61
N THR A 88 7.79 -0.65 2.79
CA THR A 88 8.49 -1.31 1.67
C THR A 88 7.54 -2.07 0.76
N ARG A 89 6.45 -2.64 1.30
CA ARG A 89 5.49 -3.39 0.48
C ARG A 89 4.65 -2.47 -0.40
N GLN A 90 4.18 -1.35 0.14
CA GLN A 90 3.40 -0.36 -0.58
C GLN A 90 4.26 0.33 -1.64
N GLU A 91 5.54 0.59 -1.35
CA GLU A 91 6.53 1.04 -2.33
C GLU A 91 6.63 0.07 -3.51
N ARG A 92 6.79 -1.24 -3.25
CA ARG A 92 6.80 -2.25 -4.33
C ARG A 92 5.49 -2.29 -5.11
N GLY A 93 4.35 -2.08 -4.44
CA GLY A 93 3.05 -1.96 -5.10
C GLY A 93 2.99 -0.77 -6.05
N TYR A 94 3.51 0.39 -5.63
CA TYR A 94 3.67 1.56 -6.49
C TYR A 94 4.58 1.27 -7.69
N GLU A 95 5.76 0.68 -7.44
CA GLU A 95 6.72 0.34 -8.50
C GLU A 95 6.09 -0.60 -9.52
N ALA A 96 5.34 -1.61 -9.06
CA ALA A 96 4.61 -2.53 -9.93
C ALA A 96 3.53 -1.83 -10.77
N ILE A 97 2.79 -0.86 -10.19
CA ILE A 97 1.81 -0.05 -10.95
C ILE A 97 2.52 0.81 -11.98
N ARG A 98 3.61 1.48 -11.60
CA ARG A 98 4.42 2.29 -12.51
C ARG A 98 4.94 1.45 -13.66
N ASP A 99 5.52 0.30 -13.39
CA ASP A 99 6.11 -0.58 -14.40
C ASP A 99 5.03 -1.16 -15.31
N LEU A 100 3.83 -1.46 -14.78
CA LEU A 100 2.67 -1.88 -15.57
C LEU A 100 2.26 -0.83 -16.61
N PHE A 101 2.17 0.45 -16.22
CA PHE A 101 1.72 1.52 -17.12
C PHE A 101 2.82 2.15 -17.97
N CYS A 102 4.08 2.04 -17.55
CA CYS A 102 5.23 2.54 -18.29
C CYS A 102 5.82 1.53 -19.29
N ASP A 103 5.36 0.28 -19.26
CA ASP A 103 5.55 -0.68 -20.36
C ASP A 103 4.27 -0.74 -21.21
N LEU A 104 4.35 -0.23 -22.44
CA LEU A 104 3.19 -0.11 -23.33
C LEU A 104 2.48 -1.44 -23.57
N LYS A 105 3.25 -2.53 -23.73
CA LYS A 105 2.68 -3.85 -23.96
C LYS A 105 1.91 -4.34 -22.73
N THR A 106 2.51 -4.24 -21.55
CA THR A 106 1.89 -4.67 -20.29
C THR A 106 0.65 -3.86 -19.97
N ALA A 107 0.67 -2.55 -20.23
CA ALA A 107 -0.51 -1.69 -20.08
C ALA A 107 -1.66 -2.13 -21.01
N ARG A 108 -1.38 -2.37 -22.29
CA ARG A 108 -2.38 -2.87 -23.25
C ARG A 108 -2.94 -4.22 -22.82
N ASP A 109 -2.08 -5.16 -22.43
CA ASP A 109 -2.48 -6.48 -21.95
C ASP A 109 -3.42 -6.34 -20.74
N TYR A 110 -3.13 -5.41 -19.81
CA TYR A 110 -4.00 -5.10 -18.68
C TYR A 110 -5.38 -4.60 -19.12
N TYR A 111 -5.46 -3.56 -19.95
CA TYR A 111 -6.76 -3.03 -20.40
C TYR A 111 -7.57 -4.05 -21.18
N THR A 112 -6.90 -4.82 -22.07
CA THR A 112 -7.55 -5.92 -22.77
C THR A 112 -8.05 -6.98 -21.78
N SER A 113 -7.27 -7.35 -20.76
CA SER A 113 -7.71 -8.31 -19.75
C SER A 113 -8.97 -7.88 -19.01
N LEU A 114 -9.20 -6.57 -18.81
CA LEU A 114 -10.41 -6.05 -18.18
C LEU A 114 -11.65 -6.28 -19.05
N SER A 115 -11.52 -6.04 -20.36
CA SER A 115 -12.58 -6.27 -21.36
C SER A 115 -12.89 -7.76 -21.59
N CYS A 116 -11.99 -8.66 -21.17
CA CYS A 116 -12.16 -10.10 -21.30
C CYS A 116 -13.00 -10.74 -20.19
N ARG A 117 -13.59 -9.94 -19.29
CA ARG A 117 -14.44 -10.42 -18.20
C ARG A 117 -15.92 -10.29 -18.59
N ASP A 118 -16.66 -11.36 -18.38
CA ASP A 118 -18.11 -11.39 -18.46
C ASP A 118 -18.70 -10.94 -17.13
N GLY A 119 -19.28 -9.74 -17.11
CA GLY A 119 -19.86 -9.14 -15.90
C GLY A 119 -20.96 -10.00 -15.26
N ALA A 120 -21.73 -10.73 -16.07
CA ALA A 120 -22.80 -11.60 -15.58
C ALA A 120 -22.25 -12.82 -14.81
N LYS A 121 -21.01 -13.23 -15.10
CA LYS A 121 -20.30 -14.29 -14.36
C LYS A 121 -19.45 -13.74 -13.22
N LEU A 122 -18.87 -12.56 -13.41
CA LEU A 122 -17.99 -11.91 -12.44
C LEU A 122 -18.72 -11.58 -11.13
N VAL A 123 -19.92 -10.96 -11.22
CA VAL A 123 -20.67 -10.53 -10.04
C VAL A 123 -21.05 -11.71 -9.13
N PRO A 124 -21.69 -12.79 -9.62
CA PRO A 124 -21.99 -13.95 -8.79
C PRO A 124 -20.75 -14.62 -8.19
N CYS A 125 -19.64 -14.63 -8.94
CA CYS A 125 -18.38 -15.17 -8.41
C CYS A 125 -17.84 -14.32 -7.26
N HIS A 126 -17.84 -12.98 -7.39
CA HIS A 126 -17.42 -12.08 -6.32
C HIS A 126 -18.29 -12.27 -5.07
N GLU A 127 -19.61 -12.39 -5.23
CA GLU A 127 -20.53 -12.65 -4.11
C GLU A 127 -20.20 -13.96 -3.39
N LYS A 128 -19.91 -15.03 -4.14
CA LYS A 128 -19.52 -16.33 -3.56
C LYS A 128 -18.23 -16.23 -2.72
N HIS A 129 -17.27 -15.42 -3.14
CA HIS A 129 -15.99 -15.27 -2.45
C HIS A 129 -15.99 -14.21 -1.33
N LYS A 130 -17.12 -13.55 -1.04
CA LYS A 130 -17.21 -12.63 0.11
C LYS A 130 -16.98 -13.35 1.43
N GLU A 131 -17.50 -14.58 1.56
CA GLU A 131 -17.31 -15.39 2.77
C GLU A 131 -15.88 -15.93 2.86
N ASP A 132 -15.32 -16.41 1.75
CA ASP A 132 -13.95 -16.94 1.68
C ASP A 132 -12.88 -15.90 2.09
N PHE A 133 -13.16 -14.62 1.86
CA PHE A 133 -12.26 -13.50 2.20
C PHE A 133 -12.85 -12.56 3.25
N ALA A 134 -13.79 -13.02 4.08
CA ALA A 134 -14.52 -12.17 5.03
C ALA A 134 -13.59 -11.40 6.00
N SER A 135 -12.49 -12.03 6.42
CA SER A 135 -11.47 -11.41 7.27
C SER A 135 -10.78 -10.24 6.57
N GLU A 136 -10.39 -10.43 5.31
CA GLU A 136 -9.81 -9.39 4.48
C GLU A 136 -10.82 -8.28 4.20
N TYR A 137 -12.08 -8.60 3.87
CA TYR A 137 -13.13 -7.58 3.72
C TYR A 137 -13.31 -6.73 4.97
N ALA A 138 -13.24 -7.33 6.17
CA ALA A 138 -13.38 -6.63 7.44
C ALA A 138 -12.17 -5.74 7.80
N THR A 139 -10.96 -6.17 7.44
CA THR A 139 -9.71 -5.48 7.81
C THR A 139 -9.23 -4.49 6.74
N ASN A 140 -9.40 -4.83 5.47
CA ASN A 140 -9.09 -4.01 4.31
C ASN A 140 -9.90 -4.48 3.09
N ILE A 141 -11.00 -3.79 2.80
CA ILE A 141 -11.89 -4.10 1.66
C ILE A 141 -11.15 -4.22 0.32
N GLY A 142 -10.07 -3.44 0.11
CA GLY A 142 -9.24 -3.52 -1.08
C GLY A 142 -8.55 -4.88 -1.22
N CYS A 143 -8.08 -5.47 -0.11
CA CYS A 143 -7.51 -6.81 -0.08
C CYS A 143 -8.54 -7.87 -0.45
N GLY A 144 -9.73 -7.82 0.16
CA GLY A 144 -10.82 -8.76 -0.14
C GLY A 144 -11.23 -8.71 -1.61
N LEU A 145 -11.41 -7.50 -2.15
CA LEU A 145 -11.77 -7.29 -3.56
C LEU A 145 -10.69 -7.80 -4.53
N ALA A 146 -9.41 -7.53 -4.27
CA ALA A 146 -8.32 -7.99 -5.14
C ALA A 146 -8.14 -9.52 -5.09
N LYS A 147 -8.26 -10.15 -3.90
CA LYS A 147 -8.24 -11.62 -3.75
C LYS A 147 -9.42 -12.26 -4.47
N ALA A 148 -10.63 -11.71 -4.34
CA ALA A 148 -11.81 -12.17 -5.08
C ALA A 148 -11.64 -12.02 -6.59
N ALA A 149 -11.11 -10.89 -7.07
CA ALA A 149 -10.88 -10.66 -8.48
C ALA A 149 -9.86 -11.65 -9.08
N LEU A 150 -8.83 -12.05 -8.32
CA LEU A 150 -7.90 -13.12 -8.73
C LEU A 150 -8.60 -14.48 -8.86
N ALA A 151 -9.40 -14.85 -7.86
CA ALA A 151 -10.13 -16.12 -7.84
C ALA A 151 -11.16 -16.23 -8.96
N CYS A 152 -11.81 -15.11 -9.31
CA CYS A 152 -12.92 -15.07 -10.25
C CYS A 152 -12.55 -14.89 -11.71
N TYR A 153 -11.29 -14.62 -12.03
CA TYR A 153 -10.94 -14.26 -13.41
C TYR A 153 -11.24 -15.38 -14.41
N GLU A 154 -10.88 -16.62 -14.06
CA GLU A 154 -11.06 -17.77 -14.96
C GLU A 154 -12.53 -18.12 -15.17
N SER A 155 -13.33 -18.12 -14.11
CA SER A 155 -14.78 -18.40 -14.20
C SER A 155 -15.56 -17.29 -14.89
N SER A 156 -15.05 -16.06 -14.86
CA SER A 156 -15.63 -14.91 -15.56
C SER A 156 -15.03 -14.65 -16.94
N PHE A 157 -14.14 -15.50 -17.44
CA PHE A 157 -13.51 -15.28 -18.74
C PHE A 157 -14.53 -15.35 -19.88
N SER A 158 -14.50 -14.34 -20.74
CA SER A 158 -15.32 -14.25 -21.95
C SER A 158 -14.68 -15.03 -23.09
N SER A 159 -15.46 -15.88 -23.76
CA SER A 159 -15.02 -16.61 -24.96
C SER A 159 -14.71 -15.69 -26.14
N ASN A 160 -15.17 -14.44 -26.10
CA ASN A 160 -14.95 -13.44 -27.15
C ASN A 160 -13.67 -12.61 -26.93
N CYS A 161 -12.88 -12.95 -25.91
CA CYS A 161 -11.64 -12.26 -25.61
C CYS A 161 -10.62 -12.43 -26.74
N PRO A 162 -9.93 -11.36 -27.19
CA PRO A 162 -8.87 -11.46 -28.20
C PRO A 162 -7.58 -12.10 -27.67
N LEU A 163 -7.41 -12.21 -26.36
CA LEU A 163 -6.29 -12.89 -25.71
C LEU A 163 -6.67 -14.33 -25.34
N SER A 164 -5.68 -15.22 -25.23
CA SER A 164 -5.89 -16.50 -24.58
C SER A 164 -6.20 -16.31 -23.09
N LEU A 165 -6.97 -17.23 -22.50
CA LEU A 165 -7.25 -17.24 -21.04
C LEU A 165 -5.95 -17.10 -20.24
N GLN A 166 -4.91 -17.83 -20.60
CA GLN A 166 -3.62 -17.78 -19.91
C GLN A 166 -2.98 -16.38 -19.96
N SER A 167 -2.98 -15.74 -21.13
CA SER A 167 -2.39 -14.40 -21.30
C SER A 167 -3.19 -13.34 -20.55
N ALA A 168 -4.52 -13.39 -20.68
CA ALA A 168 -5.44 -12.46 -20.03
C ALA A 168 -5.39 -12.60 -18.50
N LYS A 169 -5.38 -13.84 -17.99
CA LYS A 169 -5.23 -14.15 -16.56
C LYS A 169 -3.89 -13.66 -16.03
N SER A 170 -2.79 -13.86 -16.76
CA SER A 170 -1.47 -13.36 -16.37
C SER A 170 -1.44 -11.82 -16.28
N ALA A 171 -2.04 -11.12 -17.25
CA ALA A 171 -2.14 -9.66 -17.22
C ALA A 171 -3.00 -9.17 -16.05
N HIS A 172 -4.17 -9.77 -15.84
CA HIS A 172 -5.04 -9.47 -14.71
C HIS A 172 -4.35 -9.71 -13.37
N SER A 173 -3.71 -10.87 -13.19
CA SER A 173 -3.00 -11.21 -11.95
C SER A 173 -1.84 -10.26 -11.65
N ARG A 174 -1.12 -9.77 -12.66
CA ARG A 174 -0.09 -8.74 -12.45
C ARG A 174 -0.69 -7.47 -11.82
N SER A 175 -1.84 -7.03 -12.34
CA SER A 175 -2.53 -5.84 -11.81
C SER A 175 -3.09 -6.03 -10.39
N GLU A 176 -3.71 -7.17 -10.11
CA GLU A 176 -4.28 -7.44 -8.78
C GLU A 176 -3.18 -7.65 -7.73
N ASN A 177 -2.06 -8.29 -8.09
CA ASN A 177 -0.92 -8.44 -7.18
C ASN A 177 -0.28 -7.08 -6.86
N ALA A 178 -0.24 -6.14 -7.82
CA ALA A 178 0.21 -4.79 -7.56
C ALA A 178 -0.71 -4.06 -6.57
N LEU A 179 -2.04 -4.24 -6.68
CA LEU A 179 -3.00 -3.73 -5.69
C LEU A 179 -2.83 -4.38 -4.32
N LEU A 180 -2.66 -5.70 -4.25
CA LEU A 180 -2.44 -6.39 -2.98
C LEU A 180 -1.20 -5.86 -2.24
N GLN A 181 -0.11 -5.59 -2.98
CA GLN A 181 1.08 -4.96 -2.42
C GLN A 181 0.80 -3.52 -1.96
N LEU A 182 0.13 -2.72 -2.79
CA LEU A 182 -0.20 -1.34 -2.47
C LEU A 182 -1.11 -1.22 -1.23
N TYR A 183 -2.06 -2.15 -1.06
CA TYR A 183 -2.93 -2.23 0.11
C TYR A 183 -2.25 -2.82 1.36
N GLY A 184 -1.04 -3.37 1.23
CA GLY A 184 -0.35 -4.03 2.32
C GLY A 184 -0.96 -5.38 2.71
N CYS A 185 -1.66 -6.06 1.80
CA CYS A 185 -2.29 -7.35 2.06
C CYS A 185 -1.23 -8.44 2.31
N ASP A 186 -1.46 -9.31 3.31
CA ASP A 186 -0.59 -10.41 3.74
C ASP A 186 0.82 -10.01 4.20
N GLY A 187 0.89 -9.03 5.10
CA GLY A 187 2.06 -8.77 5.93
C GLY A 187 1.63 -8.14 7.26
N SER A 188 2.01 -8.75 8.37
CA SER A 188 1.96 -8.11 9.68
C SER A 188 2.83 -6.84 9.63
N ALA A 189 2.25 -5.69 9.29
CA ALA A 189 2.69 -4.45 9.89
C ALA A 189 2.33 -4.60 11.37
N GLY A 190 3.29 -5.13 12.14
CA GLY A 190 3.13 -5.32 13.56
C GLY A 190 2.59 -4.02 14.14
N SER A 191 1.50 -4.13 14.90
CA SER A 191 0.98 -3.07 15.74
C SER A 191 2.08 -2.69 16.73
N TYR A 192 3.01 -1.84 16.32
CA TYR A 192 3.92 -1.18 17.25
C TYR A 192 3.13 -0.06 17.88
N LEU A 193 2.32 -0.45 18.86
CA LEU A 193 1.86 0.46 19.90
C LEU A 193 3.06 1.32 20.30
N ALA A 194 2.87 2.63 20.12
CA ALA A 194 3.77 3.72 20.46
C ALA A 194 4.90 3.34 21.43
N PRO A 195 6.18 3.34 20.99
CA PRO A 195 7.32 3.27 21.91
C PRO A 195 7.27 4.38 22.98
N GLY A 196 6.57 5.48 22.68
CA GLY A 196 6.36 6.61 23.59
C GLY A 196 5.57 6.29 24.86
N GLN A 197 4.65 5.32 24.87
CA GLN A 197 3.87 5.01 26.09
C GLN A 197 4.62 4.08 27.07
N LEU A 198 5.49 3.21 26.56
CA LEU A 198 6.33 2.33 27.39
C LEU A 198 7.51 3.09 28.03
N LEU A 199 8.07 4.08 27.35
CA LEU A 199 9.14 4.92 27.92
C LEU A 199 8.63 5.86 29.01
N LEU A 200 7.41 6.40 28.89
CA LEU A 200 6.80 7.25 29.91
C LEU A 200 6.46 6.47 31.19
N THR A 201 6.04 5.21 31.09
CA THR A 201 5.75 4.36 32.26
C THR A 201 7.03 3.92 32.97
N ALA A 202 8.11 3.63 32.24
CA ALA A 202 9.41 3.34 32.84
C ALA A 202 10.03 4.57 33.54
N ALA A 203 9.94 5.77 32.93
CA ALA A 203 10.43 7.01 33.54
C ALA A 203 9.65 7.40 34.80
N ALA A 204 8.32 7.23 34.81
CA ALA A 204 7.49 7.48 35.98
C ALA A 204 7.81 6.52 37.15
N LEU A 205 8.07 5.24 36.87
CA LEU A 205 8.44 4.25 37.88
C LEU A 205 9.82 4.50 38.49
N VAL A 206 10.79 4.96 37.71
CA VAL A 206 12.12 5.33 38.21
C VAL A 206 12.05 6.61 39.06
N LEU A 207 11.27 7.62 38.64
CA LEU A 207 11.10 8.85 39.41
C LEU A 207 10.35 8.62 40.74
N LEU A 208 9.30 7.79 40.73
CA LEU A 208 8.55 7.44 41.95
C LEU A 208 9.42 6.66 42.96
N ARG A 209 10.32 5.80 42.50
CA ARG A 209 11.24 5.06 43.40
C ARG A 209 12.33 5.94 44.02
N TRP A 210 12.69 7.05 43.39
CA TRP A 210 13.71 7.96 43.90
C TRP A 210 13.17 8.99 44.89
N THR A 211 11.87 9.29 44.86
CA THR A 211 11.23 10.22 45.82
C THR A 211 10.72 9.54 47.09
N SER A 212 10.83 8.22 47.20
CA SER A 212 10.37 7.41 48.34
C SER A 212 11.51 6.79 49.17
N ALA A 213 12.74 7.25 48.96
CA ALA A 213 13.92 6.87 49.73
C ALA A 213 14.48 8.06 50.52
#